data_AF-A0AAE4ATX6-F1
#
_entry.id   AF-A0AAE4ATX6-F1
#
_cell.length_a   1.000
_cell.length_b   1.000
_cell.length_c   1.000
_cell.angle_alpha   90.00
_cell.angle_beta   90.00
_cell.angle_gamma   90.00
#
_symmetry.space_group_name_H-M   'P 1'
#
loop_
_entity.id
_entity.type
_entity.pdbx_description
1 polymer ?
#
loop_
_entity_poly.entity_id
_entity_poly.type
_entity_poly.pdbx_seq_one_letter_code
_entity_poly.pdbx_strand_id
1 'polypeptide(L)'
;MYFETNVETGRDLPNLPFIDAGGGFPYWSVEGSDDWSRDVKRGAEYARLAVREVRDRDDPGLLGKILRDMMHREAIEGEASGAGVGFITEISRMSIRGSART
;
A
#
# COMPACT_ATOMS: atom_id res chain seq x y z
N MET A 1 24.43 -10.38 -11.54
CA MET A 1 23.21 -10.14 -10.75
C MET A 1 23.02 -8.64 -10.74
N TYR A 2 22.24 -8.12 -11.68
CA TYR A 2 22.05 -6.68 -11.85
C TYR A 2 20.94 -6.24 -10.90
N PHE A 3 21.30 -5.41 -9.92
CA PHE A 3 20.33 -4.57 -9.23
C PHE A 3 20.09 -3.38 -10.16
N GLU A 4 19.06 -3.47 -11.00
CA GLU A 4 18.59 -2.30 -11.74
C GLU A 4 18.01 -1.33 -10.72
N THR A 5 18.82 -0.33 -10.41
CA THR A 5 18.41 0.83 -9.62
C THR A 5 17.51 1.64 -10.54
N ASN A 6 16.22 1.76 -10.22
CA ASN A 6 15.32 2.65 -10.95
C ASN A 6 15.72 4.11 -10.65
N VAL A 7 16.51 4.73 -11.54
CA VAL A 7 17.12 6.07 -11.36
C VAL A 7 16.21 7.23 -11.81
N GLU A 8 14.97 7.02 -12.29
CA GLU A 8 14.29 8.08 -13.06
C GLU A 8 13.45 9.14 -12.31
N THR A 9 13.42 9.21 -10.97
CA THR A 9 12.73 10.34 -10.30
C THR A 9 13.44 11.00 -9.11
N GLY A 10 14.60 10.50 -8.67
CA GLY A 10 15.25 11.01 -7.45
C GLY A 10 14.37 10.93 -6.18
N ARG A 11 13.22 10.24 -6.24
CA ARG A 11 12.37 9.97 -5.08
C ARG A 11 12.90 8.73 -4.37
N ASP A 12 13.33 8.90 -3.13
CA ASP A 12 13.59 7.80 -2.20
C ASP A 12 12.24 7.14 -1.81
N LEU A 13 11.75 6.26 -2.69
CA LEU A 13 10.54 5.49 -2.45
C LEU A 13 10.80 4.35 -1.47
N PRO A 14 9.81 3.99 -0.64
CA PRO A 14 9.94 2.86 0.26
C PRO A 14 10.00 1.55 -0.51
N ASN A 15 10.79 0.60 -0.01
CA ASN A 15 10.97 -0.71 -0.64
C ASN A 15 9.82 -1.66 -0.23
N LEU A 16 8.62 -1.38 -0.75
CA LEU A 16 7.42 -2.17 -0.52
C LEU A 16 7.03 -2.90 -1.81
N PRO A 17 6.56 -4.16 -1.74
CA PRO A 17 6.33 -5.00 -2.92
C PRO A 17 5.15 -4.56 -3.81
N PHE A 18 4.45 -3.51 -3.41
CA PHE A 18 3.30 -2.92 -4.11
C PHE A 18 3.52 -1.44 -4.48
N ILE A 19 4.79 -0.99 -4.40
CA ILE A 19 5.24 0.32 -4.85
C ILE A 19 6.05 0.14 -6.12
N ASP A 20 5.73 0.91 -7.15
CA ASP A 20 6.41 0.90 -8.43
C ASP A 20 6.81 2.32 -8.85
N ALA A 21 8.11 2.57 -8.92
CA ALA A 21 8.69 3.87 -9.27
C ALA A 21 8.42 4.30 -10.73
N GLY A 22 7.99 3.37 -11.61
CA GLY A 22 7.86 3.60 -13.05
C GLY A 22 6.58 4.30 -13.52
N GLY A 23 5.64 4.61 -12.61
CA GLY A 23 4.30 5.10 -12.98
C GLY A 23 3.88 6.43 -12.36
N GLY A 24 2.77 7.00 -12.86
CA GLY A 24 2.15 8.22 -12.32
C GLY A 24 1.57 8.06 -10.90
N PHE A 25 1.28 6.82 -10.49
CA PHE A 25 0.80 6.44 -9.17
C PHE A 25 1.73 5.39 -8.56
N PRO A 26 2.89 5.82 -8.01
CA PRO A 26 3.92 4.90 -7.60
C PRO A 26 3.62 4.19 -6.27
N TYR A 27 2.69 4.70 -5.45
CA TYR A 27 2.46 4.19 -4.10
C TYR A 27 1.45 3.04 -4.02
N TRP A 28 0.79 2.70 -5.14
CA TRP A 28 -0.12 1.56 -5.23
C TRP A 28 -0.08 0.98 -6.65
N SER A 29 0.58 -0.17 -6.82
CA SER A 29 0.69 -0.90 -8.09
C SER A 29 0.11 -2.32 -7.99
N VAL A 30 -0.90 -2.50 -7.14
CA VAL A 30 -1.52 -3.81 -6.91
C VAL A 30 -2.58 -4.08 -7.98
N GLU A 31 -2.39 -5.17 -8.71
CA GLU A 31 -3.43 -5.71 -9.60
C GLU A 31 -4.29 -6.72 -8.85
N GLY A 32 -5.61 -6.63 -9.04
CA GLY A 32 -6.56 -7.64 -8.57
C GLY A 32 -6.34 -8.99 -9.24
N SER A 33 -6.85 -10.04 -8.62
CA SER A 33 -6.91 -11.40 -9.17
C SER A 33 -8.35 -11.90 -9.15
N ASP A 34 -8.60 -13.05 -9.77
CA ASP A 34 -9.91 -13.70 -9.73
C ASP A 34 -10.26 -14.30 -8.35
N ASP A 35 -9.33 -14.25 -7.38
CA ASP A 35 -9.53 -14.74 -6.00
C ASP A 35 -9.61 -13.57 -5.01
N TRP A 36 -10.81 -13.00 -4.90
CA TRP A 36 -11.10 -11.87 -4.00
C TRP A 36 -10.64 -12.13 -2.56
N SER A 37 -10.86 -13.34 -2.03
CA SER A 37 -10.50 -13.67 -0.65
C SER A 37 -9.00 -13.68 -0.42
N ARG A 38 -8.23 -14.12 -1.41
CA ARG A 38 -6.77 -14.04 -1.40
C ARG A 38 -6.28 -12.60 -1.49
N ASP A 39 -6.93 -11.79 -2.32
CA ASP A 39 -6.58 -10.37 -2.44
C ASP A 39 -6.81 -9.60 -1.14
N VAL A 40 -7.92 -9.87 -0.44
CA VAL A 40 -8.17 -9.28 0.89
C VAL A 40 -7.05 -9.64 1.88
N LYS A 41 -6.59 -10.89 1.89
CA LYS A 41 -5.48 -11.30 2.76
C LYS A 41 -4.17 -10.60 2.38
N ARG A 42 -3.87 -10.53 1.09
CA ARG A 42 -2.68 -9.85 0.54
C ARG A 42 -2.69 -8.35 0.87
N GLY A 43 -3.83 -7.68 0.72
CA GLY A 43 -4.02 -6.28 1.12
C GLY A 43 -3.75 -6.04 2.60
N ALA A 44 -4.22 -6.95 3.47
CA ALA A 44 -3.93 -6.88 4.91
C ALA A 44 -2.43 -7.05 5.22
N GLU A 45 -1.73 -7.91 4.50
CA GLU A 45 -0.27 -8.06 4.61
C GLU A 45 0.45 -6.77 4.18
N TYR A 46 0.02 -6.15 3.08
CA TYR A 46 0.56 -4.88 2.61
C TYR A 46 0.35 -3.73 3.61
N ALA A 47 -0.81 -3.66 4.27
CA ALA A 47 -1.05 -2.68 5.33
C ALA A 47 -0.06 -2.81 6.49
N ARG A 48 0.26 -4.04 6.91
CA ARG A 48 1.25 -4.29 7.98
C ARG A 48 2.66 -3.89 7.56
N LEU A 49 3.03 -4.14 6.31
CA LEU A 49 4.31 -3.70 5.76
C LEU A 49 4.38 -2.17 5.70
N ALA A 50 3.34 -1.51 5.20
CA ALA A 50 3.26 -0.05 5.14
C ALA A 50 3.39 0.60 6.53
N VAL A 51 2.69 0.09 7.54
CA VAL A 51 2.78 0.62 8.91
C VAL A 51 4.17 0.41 9.52
N ARG A 52 4.81 -0.73 9.26
CA ARG A 52 6.20 -0.95 9.68
C ARG A 52 7.13 0.07 9.01
N GLU A 53 6.96 0.29 7.72
CA GLU A 53 7.78 1.22 6.95
C GLU A 53 7.62 2.67 7.42
N VAL A 54 6.39 3.11 7.71
CA VAL A 54 6.11 4.43 8.31
C VAL A 54 6.89 4.61 9.60
N ARG A 55 6.88 3.60 10.47
CA ARG A 55 7.59 3.63 11.75
C ARG A 55 9.10 3.64 11.56
N ASP A 56 9.61 2.78 10.69
CA ASP A 56 11.04 2.60 10.52
C ASP A 56 11.70 3.79 9.79
N ARG A 57 10.95 4.50 8.94
CA ARG A 57 11.39 5.71 8.22
C ARG A 57 10.99 7.03 8.86
N ASP A 58 10.14 7.02 9.89
CA ASP A 58 9.51 8.22 10.47
C ASP A 58 8.83 9.11 9.40
N ASP A 59 8.15 8.49 8.42
CA ASP A 59 7.38 9.19 7.38
C ASP A 59 5.87 9.07 7.66
N PRO A 60 5.28 9.97 8.49
CA PRO A 60 3.84 9.94 8.76
C PRO A 60 2.99 10.20 7.51
N GLY A 61 3.56 10.73 6.43
CA GLY A 61 2.87 11.00 5.17
C GLY A 61 2.70 9.77 4.28
N LEU A 62 3.46 8.68 4.51
CA LEU A 62 3.49 7.54 3.61
C LEU A 62 2.13 6.84 3.45
N LEU A 63 1.40 6.59 4.55
CA LEU A 63 0.06 6.00 4.46
C LEU A 63 -0.91 6.87 3.67
N GLY A 64 -0.82 8.20 3.83
CA GLY A 64 -1.64 9.14 3.05
C GLY A 64 -1.34 9.10 1.56
N LYS A 65 -0.06 8.93 1.18
CA LYS A 65 0.36 8.77 -0.23
C LYS A 65 -0.18 7.46 -0.81
N ILE A 66 -0.04 6.34 -0.08
CA ILE A 66 -0.55 5.01 -0.49
C ILE A 66 -2.06 5.04 -0.69
N LEU A 67 -2.81 5.55 0.30
CA LEU A 67 -4.28 5.60 0.25
C LEU A 67 -4.78 6.47 -0.92
N ARG A 68 -4.11 7.60 -1.18
CA ARG A 68 -4.46 8.47 -2.30
C ARG A 68 -4.30 7.79 -3.64
N ASP A 69 -3.16 7.13 -3.88
CA ASP A 69 -2.88 6.44 -5.14
C ASP A 69 -3.82 5.24 -5.33
N MET A 70 -4.07 4.48 -4.25
CA MET A 70 -5.01 3.36 -4.25
C MET A 70 -6.41 3.80 -4.65
N MET A 71 -6.98 4.80 -3.95
CA MET A 71 -8.32 5.30 -4.27
C MET A 71 -8.42 5.88 -5.68
N HIS A 72 -7.34 6.52 -6.16
CA HIS A 72 -7.32 7.05 -7.52
C HIS A 72 -7.38 5.93 -8.57
N ARG A 73 -6.59 4.87 -8.39
CA ARG A 73 -6.62 3.71 -9.31
C ARG A 73 -7.95 2.97 -9.26
N GLU A 74 -8.46 2.68 -8.07
CA GLU A 74 -9.77 2.02 -7.93
C GLU A 74 -10.91 2.85 -8.53
N ALA A 75 -10.82 4.18 -8.46
CA ALA A 75 -11.78 5.07 -9.15
C ALA A 75 -11.68 4.99 -10.68
N ILE A 76 -10.48 4.76 -11.24
CA ILE A 76 -10.29 4.54 -12.69
C ILE A 76 -10.86 3.18 -13.10
N GLU A 77 -10.63 2.14 -12.29
CA GLU A 77 -11.08 0.77 -12.55
C GLU A 77 -12.60 0.59 -12.32
N GLY A 78 -13.22 1.50 -11.56
CA GLY A 78 -14.67 1.55 -11.37
C GLY A 78 -15.20 0.65 -10.25
N GLU A 79 -14.32 -0.11 -9.58
CA GLU A 79 -14.65 -0.92 -8.42
C GLU A 79 -13.50 -1.00 -7.42
N ALA A 80 -13.84 -1.24 -6.15
CA ALA A 80 -12.83 -1.46 -5.12
C ALA A 80 -12.20 -2.84 -5.30
N SER A 81 -10.88 -2.93 -5.21
CA SER A 81 -10.16 -4.20 -5.30
C SER A 81 -10.20 -4.95 -3.96
N GLY A 82 -10.13 -6.28 -4.00
CA GLY A 82 -10.01 -7.08 -2.78
C GLY A 82 -8.80 -6.67 -1.94
N ALA A 83 -7.70 -6.32 -2.61
CA ALA A 83 -6.48 -5.85 -1.95
C ALA A 83 -6.67 -4.48 -1.27
N GLY A 84 -7.34 -3.53 -1.91
CA GLY A 84 -7.63 -2.23 -1.30
C GLY A 84 -8.55 -2.37 -0.08
N VAL A 85 -9.60 -3.19 -0.20
CA VAL A 85 -10.49 -3.51 0.93
C VAL A 85 -9.71 -4.15 2.09
N GLY A 86 -8.86 -5.13 1.80
CA GLY A 86 -8.01 -5.78 2.80
C GLY A 86 -7.06 -4.81 3.49
N PHE A 87 -6.46 -3.91 2.72
CA PHE A 87 -5.53 -2.89 3.23
C PHE A 87 -6.23 -1.94 4.21
N ILE A 88 -7.34 -1.30 3.79
CA ILE A 88 -8.10 -0.36 4.64
C ILE A 88 -8.62 -1.05 5.90
N THR A 89 -9.12 -2.28 5.75
CA THR A 89 -9.67 -3.06 6.86
C THR A 89 -8.60 -3.34 7.91
N GLU A 90 -7.40 -3.73 7.50
CA GLU A 90 -6.33 -4.03 8.45
C GLU A 90 -5.79 -2.78 9.14
N ILE A 91 -5.63 -1.65 8.43
CA ILE A 91 -5.30 -0.35 9.04
C ILE A 91 -6.33 0.00 10.12
N SER A 92 -7.63 -0.09 9.79
CA SER A 92 -8.72 0.19 10.72
C SER A 92 -8.66 -0.70 11.97
N ARG A 93 -8.41 -2.01 11.79
CA ARG A 93 -8.27 -2.96 12.90
C ARG A 93 -7.09 -2.63 13.81
N MET A 94 -5.95 -2.23 13.24
CA MET A 94 -4.77 -1.82 14.02
C MET A 94 -5.05 -0.55 14.82
N SER A 95 -5.69 0.45 14.23
CA SER A 95 -6.07 1.70 14.91
C SER A 95 -7.01 1.44 16.09
N ILE A 96 -8.05 0.63 15.90
CA ILE A 96 -9.01 0.30 16.98
C ILE A 96 -8.31 -0.46 18.12
N ARG A 97 -7.46 -1.44 17.80
CA ARG A 97 -6.74 -2.25 18.80
C ARG A 97 -5.69 -1.44 19.56
N GLY A 98 -5.04 -0.48 18.90
CA GLY A 98 -4.11 0.44 19.53
C GLY A 98 -4.80 1.31 20.59
N SER A 99 -6.00 1.81 20.28
CA SER A 99 -6.79 2.66 21.19
C SER A 99 -7.37 1.93 22.40
N ALA A 100 -7.49 0.59 22.37
CA ALA A 100 -8.00 -0.20 23.48
C ALA A 100 -6.96 -0.50 24.58
N ARG A 101 -5.72 -0.02 24.44
CA ARG A 101 -4.60 -0.26 25.38
C ARG A 101 -4.08 1.00 26.08
N THR A 102 -4.73 2.14 25.89
CA THR A 102 -4.50 3.40 26.61
C THR A 102 -5.64 3.66 27.58
#